data_AF-A0A8B8J196-F1
#
_entry.id   AF-A0A8B8J196-F1
#
_cell.length_a   1.000
_cell.length_b   1.000
_cell.length_c   1.000
_cell.angle_alpha   90.00
_cell.angle_beta   90.00
_cell.angle_gamma   90.00
#
_symmetry.space_group_name_H-M   'P 1'
#
loop_
_entity.id
_entity.type
_entity.pdbx_description
1 polymer ?
#
loop_
_entity_poly.entity_id
_entity_poly.type
_entity_poly.pdbx_seq_one_letter_code
_entity_poly.pdbx_strand_id
1 'polypeptide(L)'
;MAWISSFYLLMKALQYGLPLKVVSYKDLYSWTMDEIVKTIGLKNNCTFCGVFRRQALDRGAALMRADKLVTGHNADDMAETVLLNILRGDIARLSRCTFIITGEDGPIPRCKPFKYTYEKEIVMYAYFKKLDYFSTECIYSPNAYRGFAREFIKDLERIRPQAILDIIRSGENFRISTSTKMPEQGTCERCGYISSQKLCKACLLLEGLNRGLPKLGIGRSRGLNSAKEDGEQRMLRSEVKGSNLQSKQCGTLDF
;
A
#
# COMPACT_ATOMS: atom_id res chain seq x y z
N MET A 1 -10.94 6.83 1.38
CA MET A 1 -10.70 8.08 0.62
C MET A 1 -10.97 7.94 -0.89
N ALA A 2 -12.13 7.43 -1.34
CA ALA A 2 -12.51 7.48 -2.76
C ALA A 2 -13.62 8.50 -3.06
N TRP A 3 -14.15 9.14 -2.02
CA TRP A 3 -15.33 10.02 -2.11
C TRP A 3 -15.20 11.22 -1.15
N ILE A 4 -14.01 11.81 -1.04
CA ILE A 4 -13.97 13.18 -0.52
C ILE A 4 -14.39 14.05 -1.68
N SER A 5 -15.59 14.62 -1.61
CA SER A 5 -16.04 15.56 -2.63
C SER A 5 -14.99 16.66 -2.77
N SER A 6 -14.59 16.98 -4.01
CA SER A 6 -13.65 18.07 -4.27
C SER A 6 -14.17 19.39 -3.68
N PHE A 7 -15.49 19.51 -3.52
CA PHE A 7 -16.16 20.59 -2.81
C PHE A 7 -15.70 20.74 -1.36
N TYR A 8 -15.62 19.64 -0.61
CA TYR A 8 -15.19 19.67 0.80
C TYR A 8 -13.73 20.15 0.93
N LEU A 9 -12.84 19.67 0.06
CA LEU A 9 -11.44 20.12 0.05
C LEU A 9 -11.34 21.61 -0.30
N LEU A 10 -12.15 22.08 -1.26
CA LEU A 10 -12.20 23.49 -1.64
C LEU A 10 -12.66 24.37 -0.46
N MET A 11 -13.71 23.95 0.26
CA MET A 11 -14.17 24.67 1.46
C MET A 11 -13.09 24.76 2.53
N LYS A 12 -12.32 23.68 2.75
CA LYS A 12 -11.20 23.71 3.70
C LYS A 12 -10.05 24.61 3.27
N ALA A 13 -9.69 24.58 1.99
CA ALA A 13 -8.66 25.44 1.43
C ALA A 13 -9.02 26.92 1.64
N LEU A 14 -10.28 27.29 1.38
CA LEU A 14 -10.79 28.63 1.66
C LEU A 14 -10.79 28.95 3.16
N GLN A 15 -11.28 28.02 4.00
CA GLN A 15 -11.35 28.21 5.45
C GLN A 15 -9.98 28.49 6.08
N TYR A 16 -8.94 27.77 5.65
CA TYR A 16 -7.59 27.90 6.20
C TYR A 16 -6.68 28.86 5.42
N GLY A 17 -7.16 29.44 4.31
CA GLY A 17 -6.36 30.30 3.44
C GLY A 17 -5.17 29.57 2.80
N LEU A 18 -5.28 28.26 2.59
CA LEU A 18 -4.19 27.43 2.06
C LEU A 18 -4.38 27.14 0.56
N PRO A 19 -3.34 27.26 -0.26
CA PRO A 19 -3.42 26.89 -1.67
C PRO A 19 -3.82 25.42 -1.85
N LEU A 20 -4.76 25.17 -2.77
CA LEU A 20 -5.23 23.83 -3.10
C LEU A 20 -5.03 23.53 -4.58
N LYS A 21 -4.36 22.41 -4.87
CA LYS A 21 -4.28 21.83 -6.20
C LYS A 21 -5.02 20.51 -6.23
N VAL A 22 -6.06 20.43 -7.05
CA VAL A 22 -6.80 19.19 -7.31
C VAL A 22 -6.20 18.50 -8.53
N VAL A 23 -5.95 17.21 -8.41
CA VAL A 23 -5.57 16.32 -9.52
C VAL A 23 -6.54 15.15 -9.56
N SER A 24 -7.15 14.90 -10.72
CA SER A 24 -8.14 13.84 -10.87
C SER A 24 -7.56 12.64 -11.61
N TYR A 25 -8.08 11.43 -11.34
CA TYR A 25 -7.67 10.25 -12.11
C TYR A 25 -8.13 10.34 -13.55
N LYS A 26 -9.27 11.01 -13.81
CA LYS A 26 -9.79 11.19 -15.16
C LYS A 26 -8.80 12.00 -16.01
N ASP A 27 -8.22 13.06 -15.46
CA ASP A 27 -7.26 13.88 -16.21
C ASP A 27 -5.90 13.19 -16.35
N LEU A 28 -5.45 12.48 -15.30
CA LEU A 28 -4.12 11.87 -15.28
C LEU A 28 -4.02 10.56 -16.05
N TYR A 29 -5.11 9.81 -16.14
CA TYR A 29 -5.13 8.44 -16.63
C TYR A 29 -6.29 8.15 -17.58
N SER A 30 -7.22 9.08 -17.83
CA SER A 30 -8.45 8.88 -18.62
C SER A 30 -9.46 7.90 -17.98
N TRP A 31 -9.19 7.45 -16.75
CA TRP A 31 -10.01 6.51 -16.00
C TRP A 31 -10.46 7.11 -14.67
N THR A 32 -11.72 6.95 -14.30
CA THR A 32 -12.18 7.11 -12.92
C THR A 32 -12.01 5.82 -12.13
N MET A 33 -12.04 5.89 -10.80
CA MET A 33 -12.03 4.68 -9.98
C MET A 33 -13.26 3.80 -10.22
N ASP A 34 -14.42 4.40 -10.48
CA ASP A 34 -15.66 3.65 -10.71
C ASP A 34 -15.63 2.95 -12.08
N GLU A 35 -15.08 3.58 -13.12
CA GLU A 35 -14.83 2.94 -14.42
C GLU A 35 -13.88 1.75 -14.29
N ILE A 36 -12.81 1.90 -13.49
CA ILE A 36 -11.86 0.81 -13.21
C ILE A 36 -12.59 -0.34 -12.50
N VAL A 37 -13.37 -0.07 -11.46
CA VAL A 37 -14.11 -1.10 -10.71
C VAL A 37 -15.13 -1.80 -11.61
N LYS A 38 -15.84 -1.08 -12.49
CA LYS A 38 -16.74 -1.67 -13.48
C LYS A 38 -16.02 -2.66 -14.41
N THR A 39 -14.76 -2.38 -14.74
CA THR A 39 -13.95 -3.21 -15.66
C THR A 39 -13.33 -4.43 -14.97
N ILE A 40 -12.81 -4.26 -13.75
CA ILE A 40 -12.01 -5.31 -13.07
C ILE A 40 -12.79 -6.06 -11.98
N GLY A 41 -13.94 -5.54 -11.57
CA GLY A 41 -14.71 -5.99 -10.42
C GLY A 41 -14.18 -5.47 -9.07
N LEU A 42 -14.69 -6.07 -7.98
CA LEU A 42 -14.38 -5.65 -6.60
C LEU A 42 -13.04 -6.18 -6.09
N LYS A 43 -12.45 -7.18 -6.75
CA LYS A 43 -11.15 -7.73 -6.35
C LYS A 43 -10.03 -6.86 -6.90
N ASN A 44 -9.00 -6.64 -6.09
CA ASN A 44 -7.78 -5.89 -6.45
C ASN A 44 -7.96 -4.40 -6.80
N ASN A 45 -9.16 -3.81 -6.71
CA ASN A 45 -9.38 -2.38 -7.00
C ASN A 45 -8.51 -1.44 -6.16
N CYS A 46 -8.24 -1.81 -4.90
CA CYS A 46 -7.40 -1.05 -3.99
C CYS A 46 -5.93 -1.04 -4.45
N THR A 47 -5.51 -2.03 -5.24
CA THR A 47 -4.18 -2.03 -5.88
C THR A 47 -4.09 -0.92 -6.92
N PHE A 48 -5.07 -0.79 -7.82
CA PHE A 48 -5.14 0.30 -8.79
C PHE A 48 -5.22 1.65 -8.08
N CYS A 49 -6.17 1.79 -7.16
CA CYS A 49 -6.35 3.00 -6.39
C CYS A 49 -5.06 3.43 -5.69
N GLY A 50 -4.38 2.53 -4.99
CA GLY A 50 -3.17 2.86 -4.23
C GLY A 50 -1.95 3.13 -5.10
N VAL A 51 -1.83 2.49 -6.27
CA VAL A 51 -0.76 2.76 -7.23
C VAL A 51 -0.97 4.12 -7.90
N PHE A 52 -2.17 4.37 -8.43
CA PHE A 52 -2.51 5.63 -9.09
C PHE A 52 -2.53 6.81 -8.13
N ARG A 53 -2.95 6.62 -6.87
CA ARG A 53 -2.91 7.68 -5.84
C ARG A 53 -1.49 8.15 -5.58
N ARG A 54 -0.55 7.20 -5.42
CA ARG A 54 0.85 7.55 -5.15
C ARG A 54 1.46 8.35 -6.29
N GLN A 55 1.28 7.89 -7.53
CA GLN A 55 1.77 8.61 -8.70
C GLN A 55 1.05 9.95 -8.92
N ALA A 56 -0.26 10.04 -8.62
CA ALA A 56 -1.00 11.30 -8.70
C ALA A 56 -0.47 12.32 -7.68
N LEU A 57 -0.15 11.89 -6.46
CA LEU A 57 0.49 12.74 -5.45
C LEU A 57 1.89 13.20 -5.90
N ASP A 58 2.69 12.31 -6.49
CA ASP A 58 4.02 12.69 -7.02
C ASP A 58 3.90 13.72 -8.15
N ARG A 59 2.95 13.52 -9.08
CA ARG A 59 2.63 14.48 -10.15
C ARG A 59 2.15 15.81 -9.59
N GLY A 60 1.22 15.78 -8.65
CA GLY A 60 0.68 16.98 -8.01
C GLY A 60 1.76 17.79 -7.30
N ALA A 61 2.67 17.12 -6.60
CA ALA A 61 3.76 17.77 -5.92
C ALA A 61 4.79 18.37 -6.88
N ALA A 62 5.11 17.69 -7.99
CA ALA A 62 5.96 18.24 -9.04
C ALA A 62 5.33 19.50 -9.70
N LEU A 63 4.02 19.48 -9.97
CA LEU A 63 3.29 20.63 -10.50
C LEU A 63 3.33 21.84 -9.56
N MET A 64 3.31 21.59 -8.25
CA MET A 64 3.39 22.62 -7.21
C MET A 64 4.82 22.99 -6.83
N ARG A 65 5.83 22.32 -7.42
CA ARG A 65 7.26 22.47 -7.07
C ARG A 65 7.52 22.30 -5.57
N ALA A 66 6.86 21.32 -4.97
CA ALA A 66 7.00 21.05 -3.54
C ALA A 66 8.29 20.28 -3.23
N ASP A 67 8.98 20.66 -2.15
CA ASP A 67 10.22 20.00 -1.72
C ASP A 67 9.98 18.65 -1.04
N LYS A 68 8.84 18.51 -0.34
CA LYS A 68 8.48 17.32 0.44
C LYS A 68 6.99 17.06 0.39
N LEU A 69 6.61 15.78 0.44
CA LEU A 69 5.23 15.35 0.52
C LEU A 69 4.90 14.86 1.94
N VAL A 70 4.05 15.58 2.66
CA VAL A 70 3.59 15.20 3.99
C VAL A 70 2.31 14.38 3.89
N THR A 71 2.26 13.25 4.57
CA THR A 71 1.08 12.36 4.60
C THR A 71 0.62 12.11 6.03
N GLY A 72 -0.69 11.97 6.23
CA GLY A 72 -1.30 11.76 7.55
C GLY A 72 -1.22 10.33 8.10
N HIS A 73 -0.18 9.56 7.73
CA HIS A 73 -0.02 8.21 8.29
C HIS A 73 0.30 8.30 9.78
N ASN A 74 -0.49 7.61 10.59
CA ASN A 74 -0.43 7.63 12.05
C ASN A 74 0.29 6.38 12.63
N ALA A 75 0.35 6.25 13.96
CA ALA A 75 1.00 5.10 14.61
C ALA A 75 0.33 3.76 14.25
N ASP A 76 -0.99 3.71 14.21
CA ASP A 76 -1.77 2.53 13.83
C ASP A 76 -1.43 2.08 12.40
N ASP A 77 -1.40 3.00 11.43
CA ASP A 77 -1.00 2.73 10.03
C ASP A 77 0.42 2.15 9.94
N MET A 78 1.32 2.61 10.80
CA MET A 78 2.71 2.17 10.86
C MET A 78 2.80 0.76 11.44
N ALA A 79 2.08 0.48 12.53
CA ALA A 79 2.00 -0.86 13.13
C ALA A 79 1.36 -1.88 12.16
N GLU A 80 0.25 -1.54 11.51
CA GLU A 80 -0.35 -2.33 10.42
C GLU A 80 0.69 -2.65 9.34
N THR A 81 1.49 -1.65 8.94
CA THR A 81 2.47 -1.80 7.87
C THR A 81 3.63 -2.71 8.27
N VAL A 82 4.12 -2.60 9.51
CA VAL A 82 5.14 -3.51 10.06
C VAL A 82 4.62 -4.94 10.05
N LEU A 83 3.44 -5.18 10.63
CA LEU A 83 2.82 -6.50 10.69
C LEU A 83 2.62 -7.11 9.29
N LEU A 84 2.07 -6.32 8.34
CA LEU A 84 1.85 -6.78 6.98
C LEU A 84 3.15 -7.16 6.25
N ASN A 85 4.26 -6.47 6.50
CA ASN A 85 5.54 -6.80 5.88
C ASN A 85 6.19 -8.03 6.52
N ILE A 86 6.03 -8.25 7.83
CA ILE A 86 6.43 -9.50 8.50
C ILE A 86 5.67 -10.68 7.89
N LEU A 87 4.33 -10.64 7.86
CA LEU A 87 3.50 -11.73 7.36
C LEU A 87 3.76 -12.07 5.88
N ARG A 88 4.19 -11.08 5.09
CA ARG A 88 4.54 -11.28 3.67
C ARG A 88 5.99 -11.71 3.45
N GLY A 89 6.83 -11.71 4.48
CA GLY A 89 8.27 -11.89 4.34
C GLY A 89 8.91 -10.83 3.43
N ASP A 90 8.38 -9.61 3.38
CA ASP A 90 8.91 -8.52 2.54
C ASP A 90 10.00 -7.76 3.30
N ILE A 91 11.14 -8.43 3.46
CA ILE A 91 12.30 -7.97 4.25
C ILE A 91 12.78 -6.59 3.75
N ALA A 92 12.87 -6.41 2.43
CA ALA A 92 13.30 -5.15 1.83
C ALA A 92 12.40 -3.98 2.23
N ARG A 93 11.07 -4.17 2.31
CA ARG A 93 10.16 -3.13 2.80
C ARG A 93 10.18 -2.97 4.31
N LEU A 94 10.33 -4.07 5.05
CA LEU A 94 10.40 -4.04 6.50
C LEU A 94 11.55 -3.15 6.98
N SER A 95 12.71 -3.18 6.30
CA SER A 95 13.89 -2.35 6.63
C SER A 95 13.64 -0.85 6.70
N ARG A 96 12.66 -0.37 5.92
CA ARG A 96 12.46 1.05 5.61
C ARG A 96 11.07 1.53 5.94
N CYS A 97 10.14 0.62 6.28
CA CYS A 97 8.75 0.99 6.48
C CYS A 97 8.54 1.87 7.72
N THR A 98 9.43 1.74 8.71
CA THR A 98 9.43 2.50 9.96
C THR A 98 10.10 3.87 9.85
N PHE A 99 10.78 4.22 8.76
CA PHE A 99 11.38 5.55 8.65
C PHE A 99 10.31 6.65 8.59
N ILE A 100 10.56 7.75 9.32
CA ILE A 100 9.72 8.96 9.33
C ILE A 100 9.74 9.61 7.95
N ILE A 101 10.93 9.66 7.35
CA ILE A 101 11.18 10.17 6.01
C ILE A 101 11.54 8.99 5.12
N THR A 102 10.94 8.92 3.93
CA THR A 102 11.21 7.86 2.96
C THR A 102 11.40 8.45 1.57
N GLY A 103 12.25 7.83 0.76
CA GLY A 103 12.50 8.28 -0.61
C GLY A 103 13.35 9.55 -0.67
N GLU A 104 14.31 9.69 0.24
CA GLU A 104 15.28 10.81 0.24
C GLU A 104 16.14 10.81 -1.04
N ASP A 105 16.42 9.64 -1.60
CA ASP A 105 17.11 9.48 -2.89
C ASP A 105 16.20 9.74 -4.10
N GLY A 106 14.92 10.07 -3.87
CA GLY A 106 13.94 10.34 -4.92
C GLY A 106 13.68 11.82 -5.13
N PRO A 107 12.89 12.19 -6.16
CA PRO A 107 12.61 13.59 -6.49
C PRO A 107 11.76 14.29 -5.45
N ILE A 108 11.01 13.54 -4.63
CA ILE A 108 10.23 14.09 -3.53
C ILE A 108 10.20 13.17 -2.30
N PRO A 109 10.93 13.51 -1.23
CA PRO A 109 10.88 12.80 0.03
C PRO A 109 9.47 12.84 0.63
N ARG A 110 9.05 11.72 1.23
CA ARG A 110 7.75 11.59 1.90
C ARG A 110 7.91 11.55 3.40
N CYS A 111 7.19 12.42 4.10
CA CYS A 111 7.26 12.56 5.56
C CYS A 111 5.95 12.11 6.23
N LYS A 112 6.09 11.49 7.41
CA LYS A 112 4.97 11.02 8.24
C LYS A 112 5.06 11.62 9.65
N PRO A 113 4.61 12.87 9.86
CA PRO A 113 4.74 13.55 11.15
C PRO A 113 4.03 12.82 12.29
N PHE A 114 2.94 12.11 12.00
CA PHE A 114 2.13 11.39 12.98
C PHE A 114 2.59 9.95 13.26
N LYS A 115 3.82 9.57 12.87
CA LYS A 115 4.35 8.21 13.07
C LYS A 115 4.14 7.66 14.49
N TYR A 116 4.24 8.50 15.51
CA TYR A 116 4.11 8.10 16.92
C TYR A 116 2.82 8.61 17.58
N THR A 117 1.87 9.15 16.80
CA THR A 117 0.59 9.65 17.29
C THR A 117 -0.49 8.65 16.95
N TYR A 118 -1.29 8.23 17.95
CA TYR A 118 -2.35 7.26 17.75
C TYR A 118 -3.51 7.86 16.95
N GLU A 119 -4.22 7.04 16.19
CA GLU A 119 -5.42 7.44 15.44
C GLU A 119 -6.44 8.13 16.36
N LYS A 120 -6.71 7.54 17.54
CA LYS A 120 -7.66 8.09 18.52
C LYS A 120 -7.26 9.48 19.04
N GLU A 121 -5.96 9.75 19.17
CA GLU A 121 -5.45 11.06 19.62
C GLU A 121 -5.65 12.12 18.55
N ILE A 122 -5.41 11.76 17.27
CA ILE A 122 -5.64 12.65 16.13
C ILE A 122 -7.14 12.98 16.02
N VAL A 123 -8.01 11.98 16.14
CA VAL A 123 -9.47 12.17 16.11
C VAL A 123 -9.93 13.03 17.29
N MET A 124 -9.43 12.77 18.50
CA MET A 124 -9.76 13.57 19.69
C MET A 124 -9.29 15.02 19.56
N TYR A 125 -8.10 15.24 19.01
CA TYR A 125 -7.58 16.58 18.71
C TYR A 125 -8.47 17.31 17.69
N ALA A 126 -8.83 16.64 16.59
CA ALA A 126 -9.70 17.21 15.56
C ALA A 126 -11.08 17.57 16.11
N TYR A 127 -11.66 16.71 16.96
CA TYR A 127 -12.92 16.98 17.65
C TYR A 127 -12.82 18.19 18.59
N PHE A 128 -11.80 18.23 19.46
CA PHE A 128 -11.59 19.33 20.40
C PHE A 128 -11.37 20.67 19.69
N LYS A 129 -10.60 20.67 18.59
CA LYS A 129 -10.36 21.85 17.74
C LYS A 129 -11.51 22.16 16.79
N LYS A 130 -12.61 21.39 16.81
CA LYS A 130 -13.77 21.52 15.93
C LYS A 130 -13.35 21.60 14.45
N LEU A 131 -12.36 20.80 14.07
CA LEU A 131 -11.96 20.68 12.67
C LEU A 131 -13.01 19.81 11.99
N ASP A 132 -13.68 20.30 10.95
CA ASP A 132 -14.46 19.35 10.15
C ASP A 132 -13.49 18.38 9.48
N TYR A 133 -13.77 17.08 9.58
CA TYR A 133 -13.04 16.01 8.91
C TYR A 133 -14.03 15.01 8.31
N PHE A 134 -13.58 14.29 7.29
CA PHE A 134 -14.41 13.28 6.63
C PHE A 134 -14.16 11.91 7.28
N SER A 135 -15.19 11.33 7.90
CA SER A 135 -15.12 10.04 8.59
C SER A 135 -15.62 8.86 7.76
N THR A 136 -16.26 9.10 6.61
CA THR A 136 -16.83 8.00 5.81
C THR A 136 -15.72 7.17 5.16
N GLU A 137 -15.75 5.88 5.44
CA GLU A 137 -14.83 4.95 4.81
C GLU A 137 -15.11 4.80 3.30
N CYS A 138 -14.12 4.27 2.56
CA CYS A 138 -14.33 3.96 1.15
C CYS A 138 -15.23 2.74 1.01
N ILE A 139 -16.26 2.79 0.17
CA ILE A 139 -17.16 1.66 -0.14
C ILE A 139 -16.42 0.41 -0.65
N TYR A 140 -15.23 0.59 -1.23
CA TYR A 140 -14.39 -0.52 -1.71
C TYR A 140 -13.37 -1.02 -0.68
N SER A 141 -13.20 -0.32 0.45
CA SER A 141 -12.23 -0.67 1.51
C SER A 141 -12.47 -2.04 2.15
N PRO A 142 -13.71 -2.50 2.41
CA PRO A 142 -13.95 -3.79 3.05
C PRO A 142 -13.36 -4.98 2.29
N ASN A 143 -13.15 -4.86 0.98
CA ASN A 143 -12.55 -5.90 0.14
C ASN A 143 -11.01 -5.90 0.17
N ALA A 144 -10.38 -5.01 0.94
CA ALA A 144 -8.93 -4.89 1.02
C ALA A 144 -8.34 -5.76 2.13
N TYR A 145 -7.29 -6.51 1.82
CA TYR A 145 -6.55 -7.34 2.78
C TYR A 145 -6.07 -6.57 4.03
N ARG A 146 -5.84 -5.26 3.91
CA ARG A 146 -5.41 -4.41 5.03
C ARG A 146 -6.45 -4.34 6.16
N GLY A 147 -7.73 -4.60 5.88
CA GLY A 147 -8.79 -4.62 6.90
C GLY A 147 -8.49 -5.61 8.03
N PHE A 148 -8.07 -6.84 7.71
CA PHE A 148 -7.73 -7.86 8.71
C PHE A 148 -6.57 -7.45 9.63
N ALA A 149 -5.53 -6.81 9.07
CA ALA A 149 -4.42 -6.32 9.88
C ALA A 149 -4.87 -5.20 10.83
N ARG A 150 -5.77 -4.32 10.37
CA ARG A 150 -6.34 -3.26 11.20
C ARG A 150 -7.14 -3.81 12.37
N GLU A 151 -8.03 -4.76 12.12
CA GLU A 151 -8.86 -5.39 13.15
C GLU A 151 -7.98 -6.05 14.21
N PHE A 152 -7.01 -6.85 13.80
CA PHE A 152 -6.06 -7.50 14.70
C PHE A 152 -5.26 -6.50 15.55
N ILE A 153 -4.77 -5.41 14.94
CA ILE A 153 -4.04 -4.36 15.64
C ILE A 153 -4.93 -3.65 16.68
N LYS A 154 -6.21 -3.40 16.35
CA LYS A 154 -7.18 -2.82 17.30
C LYS A 154 -7.49 -3.76 18.46
N ASP A 155 -7.55 -5.06 18.21
CA ASP A 155 -7.74 -6.05 19.27
C ASP A 155 -6.53 -6.10 20.23
N LEU A 156 -5.31 -6.02 19.69
CA LEU A 156 -4.10 -5.91 20.51
C LEU A 156 -4.06 -4.62 21.33
N GLU A 157 -4.40 -3.48 20.73
CA GLU A 157 -4.43 -2.19 21.42
C GLU A 157 -5.42 -2.20 22.60
N ARG A 158 -6.57 -2.86 22.44
CA ARG A 158 -7.60 -2.98 23.50
C ARG A 158 -7.07 -3.70 24.73
N ILE A 159 -6.23 -4.72 24.53
CA ILE A 159 -5.62 -5.51 25.62
C ILE A 159 -4.44 -4.75 26.23
N ARG A 160 -3.57 -4.19 25.37
CA ARG A 160 -2.36 -3.46 25.77
C ARG A 160 -2.20 -2.25 24.83
N PRO A 161 -2.57 -1.03 25.26
CA PRO A 161 -2.47 0.16 24.40
C PRO A 161 -1.07 0.39 23.82
N GLN A 162 -0.03 0.07 24.60
CA GLN A 162 1.36 0.21 24.18
C GLN A 162 1.75 -0.70 22.99
N ALA A 163 0.94 -1.73 22.66
CA ALA A 163 1.24 -2.68 21.59
C ALA A 163 1.52 -2.00 20.25
N ILE A 164 0.83 -0.90 19.92
CA ILE A 164 1.05 -0.13 18.69
C ILE A 164 2.50 0.37 18.60
N LEU A 165 2.97 1.08 19.63
CA LEU A 165 4.31 1.62 19.68
C LEU A 165 5.37 0.52 19.85
N ASP A 166 5.06 -0.54 20.60
CA ASP A 166 5.96 -1.70 20.77
C ASP A 166 6.19 -2.41 19.43
N ILE A 167 5.16 -2.54 18.57
CA ILE A 167 5.29 -3.06 17.20
C ILE A 167 6.16 -2.15 16.32
N ILE A 168 5.95 -0.83 16.38
CA ILE A 168 6.78 0.13 15.63
C ILE A 168 8.24 0.02 16.07
N ARG A 169 8.49 0.03 17.38
CA ARG A 169 9.82 -0.11 17.98
C ARG A 169 10.48 -1.44 17.61
N SER A 170 9.70 -2.52 17.56
CA SER A 170 10.18 -3.82 17.07
C SER A 170 10.63 -3.73 15.61
N GLY A 171 9.82 -3.09 14.76
CA GLY A 171 10.16 -2.82 13.36
C GLY A 171 11.42 -1.98 13.17
N GLU A 172 11.67 -1.00 14.06
CA GLU A 172 12.89 -0.18 14.06
C GLU A 172 14.14 -0.97 14.48
N ASN A 173 13.97 -1.93 15.38
CA ASN A 173 15.06 -2.73 15.93
C ASN A 173 15.36 -3.99 15.11
N PHE A 174 14.51 -4.36 14.14
CA PHE A 174 14.78 -5.49 13.28
C PHE A 174 16.06 -5.27 12.48
N ARG A 175 17.07 -6.11 12.75
CA ARG A 175 18.28 -6.18 11.95
C ARG A 175 18.07 -7.14 10.81
N ILE A 176 18.24 -6.62 9.60
CA ILE A 176 18.07 -7.38 8.37
C ILE A 176 19.44 -7.83 7.88
N SER A 177 19.53 -9.09 7.44
CA SER A 177 20.75 -9.64 6.88
C SER A 177 21.23 -8.80 5.70
N THR A 178 22.52 -8.46 5.69
CA THR A 178 23.22 -7.72 4.62
C THR A 178 23.23 -8.46 3.29
N SER A 179 22.95 -9.76 3.26
CA SER A 179 22.83 -10.56 2.04
C SER A 179 21.51 -10.34 1.27
N THR A 180 20.59 -9.54 1.80
CA THR A 180 19.29 -9.29 1.17
C THR A 180 19.47 -8.36 -0.03
N LYS A 181 19.28 -8.88 -1.26
CA LYS A 181 19.28 -8.05 -2.48
C LYS A 181 18.15 -7.03 -2.42
N MET A 182 18.51 -5.75 -2.31
CA MET A 182 17.56 -4.65 -2.44
C MET A 182 17.28 -4.39 -3.93
N PRO A 183 16.04 -4.06 -4.31
CA PRO A 183 15.75 -3.65 -5.68
C PRO A 183 16.51 -2.36 -6.01
N GLU A 184 17.23 -2.36 -7.12
CA GLU A 184 17.85 -1.15 -7.64
C GLU A 184 16.76 -0.14 -8.05
N GLN A 185 16.99 1.12 -7.71
CA GLN A 185 16.13 2.21 -8.14
C GLN A 185 16.53 2.65 -9.54
N GLY A 186 15.57 2.63 -10.46
CA GLY A 186 15.69 3.19 -11.78
C GLY A 186 14.54 4.13 -12.10
N THR A 187 14.40 4.46 -13.38
CA THR A 187 13.33 5.32 -13.91
C THR A 187 12.49 4.55 -14.91
N CYS A 188 11.19 4.82 -14.91
CA CYS A 188 10.26 4.22 -15.86
C CYS A 188 10.50 4.78 -17.26
N GLU A 189 10.74 3.93 -18.25
CA GLU A 189 10.98 4.33 -19.64
C GLU A 189 9.78 5.10 -20.24
N ARG A 190 8.54 4.85 -19.76
CA ARG A 190 7.32 5.47 -20.30
C ARG A 190 6.98 6.82 -19.67
N CYS A 191 7.22 7.00 -18.37
CA CYS A 191 6.76 8.19 -17.65
C CYS A 191 7.84 8.90 -16.83
N GLY A 192 9.08 8.42 -16.82
CA GLY A 192 10.20 9.03 -16.09
C GLY A 192 10.16 8.88 -14.56
N TYR A 193 9.05 8.43 -13.97
CA TYR A 193 8.94 8.25 -12.51
C TYR A 193 9.76 7.06 -12.00
N ILE A 194 10.14 7.10 -10.71
CA ILE A 194 10.92 6.04 -10.06
C ILE A 194 10.27 4.67 -10.25
N SER A 195 11.07 3.71 -10.68
CA SER A 195 10.69 2.31 -10.78
C SER A 195 11.89 1.40 -10.61
N SER A 196 11.70 0.24 -9.99
CA SER A 196 12.69 -0.84 -9.97
C SER A 196 12.54 -1.80 -11.16
N GLN A 197 11.73 -1.44 -12.16
CA GLN A 197 11.47 -2.20 -13.39
C GLN A 197 11.47 -1.23 -14.57
N LYS A 198 11.62 -1.74 -15.80
CA LYS A 198 11.56 -0.93 -17.03
C LYS A 198 10.31 -0.06 -17.11
N LEU A 199 9.15 -0.65 -16.75
CA LEU A 199 7.88 0.05 -16.65
C LEU A 199 7.40 0.08 -15.21
N CYS A 200 7.00 1.26 -14.73
CA CYS A 200 6.41 1.39 -13.41
C CYS A 200 5.06 0.69 -13.32
N LYS A 201 4.67 0.32 -12.09
CA LYS A 201 3.42 -0.38 -11.83
C LYS A 201 2.20 0.36 -12.36
N ALA A 202 2.21 1.70 -12.30
CA ALA A 202 1.10 2.50 -12.81
C ALA A 202 0.97 2.38 -14.33
N CYS A 203 2.09 2.49 -15.08
CA CYS A 203 2.09 2.33 -16.53
C CYS A 203 1.64 0.93 -16.96
N LEU A 204 2.07 -0.12 -16.24
CA LEU A 204 1.65 -1.50 -16.51
C LEU A 204 0.15 -1.70 -16.27
N LEU A 205 -0.38 -1.21 -15.15
CA LEU A 205 -1.80 -1.31 -14.83
C LEU A 205 -2.66 -0.51 -15.82
N LEU A 206 -2.21 0.69 -16.20
CA LEU A 206 -2.91 1.52 -17.18
C LEU A 206 -2.95 0.87 -18.56
N GLU A 207 -1.84 0.26 -18.99
CA GLU A 207 -1.82 -0.52 -20.22
C GLU A 207 -2.77 -1.71 -20.17
N GLY A 208 -2.82 -2.42 -19.03
CA GLY A 208 -3.78 -3.49 -18.82
C GLY A 208 -5.22 -3.03 -19.00
N LEU A 209 -5.58 -1.87 -18.44
CA LEU A 209 -6.91 -1.29 -18.61
C LEU A 209 -7.20 -0.93 -20.07
N ASN A 210 -6.29 -0.20 -20.73
CA ASN A 210 -6.49 0.28 -22.10
C ASN A 210 -6.55 -0.85 -23.15
N ARG A 211 -5.92 -2.00 -22.87
CA ARG A 211 -5.91 -3.18 -23.75
C ARG A 211 -7.01 -4.20 -23.42
N GLY A 212 -7.86 -3.93 -22.43
CA GLY A 212 -8.86 -4.90 -21.96
C GLY A 212 -8.26 -6.13 -21.26
N LEU A 213 -7.02 -6.02 -20.76
CA LEU A 213 -6.29 -7.04 -20.02
C LEU A 213 -6.08 -6.60 -18.55
N PRO A 214 -7.14 -6.48 -17.73
CA PRO A 214 -7.05 -5.88 -16.41
C PRO A 214 -6.20 -6.67 -15.40
N LYS A 215 -5.92 -7.95 -15.68
CA LYS A 215 -5.00 -8.77 -14.88
C LYS A 215 -3.52 -8.44 -15.14
N LEU A 216 -3.21 -7.73 -16.23
CA LEU A 216 -1.86 -7.33 -16.55
C LEU A 216 -1.31 -6.43 -15.44
N GLY A 217 -0.20 -6.84 -14.85
CA GLY A 217 0.38 -6.11 -13.72
C GLY A 217 -0.34 -6.35 -12.39
N ILE A 218 -1.24 -7.32 -12.24
CA ILE A 218 -1.70 -7.77 -10.91
C ILE A 218 -0.84 -8.97 -10.47
N GLY A 219 -0.24 -8.90 -9.29
CA GLY A 219 0.69 -9.92 -8.77
C GLY A 219 2.18 -9.54 -8.87
N ARG A 220 3.05 -10.36 -8.26
CA ARG A 220 4.51 -10.25 -8.42
C ARG A 220 4.87 -10.86 -9.78
N SER A 221 5.59 -10.11 -10.61
CA SER A 221 6.36 -10.67 -11.71
C SER A 221 7.39 -11.63 -11.10
N ARG A 222 7.10 -12.93 -11.01
CA ARG A 222 8.19 -13.91 -11.01
C ARG A 222 8.97 -13.61 -12.29
N GLY A 223 10.27 -13.36 -12.18
CA GLY A 223 11.11 -13.07 -13.34
C GLY A 223 10.82 -14.10 -14.43
N LEU A 224 10.78 -13.66 -15.69
CA LEU A 224 10.50 -14.51 -16.85
C LEU A 224 11.44 -15.72 -17.02
N ASN A 225 12.38 -15.94 -16.10
CA ASN A 225 13.29 -17.08 -16.09
C ASN A 225 12.75 -18.33 -15.36
N SER A 226 11.70 -18.25 -14.53
CA SER A 226 11.20 -19.43 -13.82
C SER A 226 10.26 -20.32 -14.65
N ALA A 227 9.82 -19.88 -15.84
CA ALA A 227 8.93 -20.66 -16.69
C ALA A 227 9.64 -21.81 -17.42
N LYS A 228 10.98 -21.80 -17.51
CA LYS A 228 11.76 -22.90 -18.10
C LYS A 228 12.02 -24.05 -17.11
N GLU A 229 12.17 -23.75 -15.82
CA GLU A 229 12.46 -24.77 -14.78
C GLU A 229 11.21 -25.56 -14.36
N ASP A 230 10.02 -24.94 -14.40
CA ASP A 230 8.75 -25.61 -14.06
C ASP A 230 8.34 -26.69 -15.10
N GLY A 231 8.92 -26.68 -16.30
CA GLY A 231 8.65 -27.66 -17.36
C GLY A 231 9.35 -29.01 -17.13
N GLU A 232 10.59 -29.00 -16.66
CA GLU A 232 11.39 -30.22 -16.44
C GLU A 232 10.94 -30.96 -15.16
N GLN A 233 10.60 -30.25 -14.09
CA GLN A 233 10.14 -30.87 -12.84
C GLN A 233 8.75 -31.52 -12.95
N ARG A 234 7.95 -31.13 -13.96
CA ARG A 234 6.61 -31.69 -14.17
C ARG A 234 6.66 -33.07 -14.85
N MET A 235 7.70 -33.38 -15.62
CA MET A 235 7.94 -34.72 -16.18
C MET A 235 8.47 -35.71 -15.14
N LEU A 236 9.31 -35.27 -14.20
CA LEU A 236 9.84 -36.14 -13.13
C LEU A 236 8.78 -36.54 -12.08
N ARG A 237 7.71 -35.76 -11.92
CA ARG A 237 6.63 -36.05 -10.94
C ARG A 237 5.56 -37.01 -11.43
N SER A 238 5.49 -37.32 -12.73
CA SER A 238 4.50 -38.29 -13.24
C SER A 238 4.88 -39.75 -12.98
N GLU A 239 6.14 -40.05 -12.66
CA GLU A 239 6.60 -41.44 -12.44
C GLU A 239 6.45 -41.92 -10.99
N VAL A 240 6.16 -41.04 -10.03
CA VAL A 240 6.05 -41.40 -8.60
C VAL A 240 4.63 -41.16 -8.10
N LYS A 241 3.65 -41.90 -8.64
CA LYS A 241 2.31 -42.05 -8.05
C LYS A 241 2.13 -43.49 -7.59
N GLY A 242 2.35 -43.74 -6.29
CA GLY A 242 2.07 -45.02 -5.67
C GLY A 242 2.30 -45.02 -4.16
N SER A 243 1.43 -44.36 -3.39
CA SER A 243 0.99 -44.81 -2.04
C SER A 243 0.06 -43.77 -1.39
N ASN A 244 -1.10 -44.26 -0.95
CA ASN A 244 -2.12 -43.53 -0.19
C ASN A 244 -1.60 -43.14 1.21
N LEU A 245 -1.85 -41.90 1.66
CA LEU A 245 -1.87 -41.57 3.08
C LEU A 245 -3.19 -40.85 3.43
N GLN A 246 -3.95 -41.49 4.32
CA GLN A 246 -5.17 -40.97 4.94
C GLN A 246 -4.86 -39.79 5.88
N SER A 247 -5.70 -38.76 5.85
CA SER A 247 -5.66 -37.60 6.74
C SER A 247 -6.04 -37.99 8.18
N LYS A 248 -5.16 -37.72 9.15
CA LYS A 248 -5.51 -37.77 10.58
C LYS A 248 -6.06 -36.42 11.04
N GLN A 249 -7.14 -36.46 11.83
CA GLN A 249 -7.82 -35.33 12.47
C GLN A 249 -6.89 -34.59 13.46
N CYS A 250 -6.95 -33.26 13.44
CA CYS A 250 -6.26 -32.39 14.39
C CYS A 250 -7.06 -32.31 15.70
N GLY A 251 -6.43 -32.62 16.84
CA GLY A 251 -7.02 -32.52 18.17
C GLY A 251 -7.16 -31.06 18.64
N THR A 252 -8.14 -30.85 19.52
CA THR A 252 -8.40 -29.62 20.28
C THR A 252 -7.34 -29.45 21.38
N LEU A 253 -6.79 -28.24 21.51
CA LEU A 253 -5.91 -27.86 22.61
C LEU A 253 -6.66 -26.90 23.53
N ASP A 254 -7.04 -27.39 24.70
CA ASP A 254 -7.38 -26.56 25.86
C ASP A 254 -6.08 -26.18 26.57
N PHE A 255 -5.80 -24.86 26.67
CA PHE A 255 -5.14 -24.17 27.80
C PHE A 255 -5.29 -22.65 27.61
#